data_AF-A0A1I2FFM2-F1
#
_entry.id   AF-A0A1I2FFM2-F1
#
_cell.length_a   1.000
_cell.length_b   1.000
_cell.length_c   1.000
_cell.angle_alpha   90.00
_cell.angle_beta   90.00
_cell.angle_gamma   90.00
#
_symmetry.space_group_name_H-M   'P 1'
#
loop_
_entity.id
_entity.type
_entity.pdbx_description
1 polymer ?
#
loop_
_entity_poly.entity_id
_entity_poly.type
_entity_poly.pdbx_seq_one_letter_code
_entity_poly.pdbx_strand_id
1 'polypeptide(L)' 'MEIELTDDQALVLSDWLDRVMHRKDFSAIVDDRAVWSALFRISGALETQLSSIFDPSYSDQLAAARQRLIGQLGEFGEA' A
#
# COMPACT_ATOMS: atom_id res chain seq x y z
N MET A 1 7.53 -17.99 -6.90
CA MET A 1 6.30 -17.28 -7.27
C MET A 1 6.60 -15.80 -7.17
N GLU A 2 6.26 -15.03 -8.19
CA GLU A 2 6.50 -13.60 -8.25
C GLU A 2 5.14 -12.90 -8.41
N ILE A 3 4.99 -11.75 -7.75
CA ILE A 3 3.85 -10.86 -7.87
C ILE A 3 4.42 -9.51 -8.26
N GLU A 4 3.97 -8.98 -9.39
CA GLU A 4 4.35 -7.65 -9.86
C GLU A 4 3.27 -6.66 -9.47
N LEU A 5 3.69 -5.51 -8.92
CA LEU A 5 2.81 -4.39 -8.61
C LEU A 5 2.99 -3.32 -9.69
N THR A 6 1.89 -2.71 -10.13
CA THR A 6 1.96 -1.48 -10.91
C THR A 6 2.45 -0.32 -10.03
N ASP A 7 2.91 0.76 -10.65
CA ASP A 7 3.33 1.97 -9.91
C ASP A 7 2.21 2.49 -8.98
N ASP A 8 0.96 2.50 -9.47
CA ASP A 8 -0.20 2.91 -8.67
C ASP A 8 -0.42 1.98 -7.46
N GLN A 9 -0.31 0.66 -7.66
CA GLN A 9 -0.47 -0.32 -6.58
C GLN A 9 0.66 -0.18 -5.56
N ALA A 10 1.90 -0.07 -6.01
CA ALA A 10 3.08 0.10 -5.18
C ALA A 10 2.97 1.38 -4.33
N LEU A 11 2.58 2.50 -4.95
CA LEU A 11 2.43 3.79 -4.28
C LEU A 11 1.35 3.76 -3.20
N VAL A 12 0.15 3.28 -3.53
CA VAL A 12 -0.98 3.23 -2.58
C VAL A 12 -0.71 2.23 -1.45
N LEU A 13 -0.13 1.07 -1.76
CA LEU A 13 0.20 0.07 -0.75
C LEU A 13 1.30 0.55 0.18
N SER A 14 2.37 1.17 -0.35
CA SER A 14 3.46 1.74 0.45
C SER A 14 2.93 2.80 1.42
N ASP A 15 2.10 3.73 0.94
CA ASP A 15 1.48 4.76 1.77
C ASP A 15 0.60 4.18 2.88
N TRP A 16 -0.19 3.15 2.56
CA TRP A 16 -1.03 2.48 3.55
C TRP A 16 -0.19 1.75 4.61
N LEU A 17 0.85 1.02 4.20
CA LEU A 17 1.75 0.30 5.10
C LEU A 17 2.44 1.26 6.07
N ASP A 18 2.98 2.38 5.58
CA ASP A 18 3.62 3.40 6.42
C ASP A 18 2.65 3.97 7.48
N ARG A 19 1.41 4.28 7.06
CA ARG A 19 0.39 4.81 7.99
C ARG A 19 -0.11 3.81 9.02
N VAL A 20 -0.04 2.51 8.73
CA VAL A 20 -0.76 1.46 9.48
C VAL A 20 0.16 0.57 10.30
N MET A 21 1.35 0.21 9.80
CA MET A 21 2.29 -0.67 10.49
C MET A 21 2.90 -0.07 11.76
N HIS A 22 3.00 1.26 11.83
CA HIS A 22 3.51 1.96 13.02
C HIS A 22 2.50 2.06 14.16
N ARG A 23 1.24 1.67 13.94
CA ARG A 23 0.19 1.82 14.96
C ARG A 23 0.19 0.66 15.94
N LYS A 24 -0.06 0.96 17.22
CA LYS A 24 -0.16 -0.05 18.28
C LYS A 24 -1.31 -1.04 18.08
N ASP A 25 -2.31 -0.64 17.31
CA ASP A 25 -3.49 -1.41 16.94
C ASP A 25 -3.36 -2.07 15.56
N PHE A 26 -2.15 -2.18 14.99
CA PHE A 26 -1.94 -2.89 13.72
C PHE A 26 -2.50 -4.32 13.75
N SER A 27 -2.40 -5.01 14.90
CA SER A 27 -2.97 -6.34 15.09
C SER A 27 -4.50 -6.39 15.11
N ALA A 28 -5.18 -5.25 15.22
CA ALA A 28 -6.63 -5.18 15.04
C ALA A 28 -7.02 -5.03 13.56
N ILE A 29 -6.11 -4.57 12.70
CA ILE A 29 -6.31 -4.38 11.26
C ILE A 29 -5.89 -5.64 10.49
N VAL A 30 -4.79 -6.27 10.92
CA VAL A 30 -4.27 -7.54 10.39
C VAL A 30 -4.17 -8.52 11.56
N ASP A 31 -5.26 -9.24 11.80
CA ASP A 31 -5.44 -10.12 12.97
C ASP A 31 -4.63 -11.42 12.86
N ASP A 32 -4.49 -11.98 11.66
CA ASP A 32 -3.63 -13.14 11.43
C ASP A 32 -2.14 -12.75 11.41
N ARG A 33 -1.43 -13.16 12.45
CA ARG A 33 0.01 -12.92 12.63
C ARG A 33 0.87 -13.56 11.53
N ALA A 34 0.42 -14.64 10.88
CA ALA A 34 1.17 -15.25 9.79
C ALA A 34 1.24 -14.32 8.56
N VAL A 35 0.19 -13.54 8.30
CA VAL A 35 0.12 -12.58 7.18
C VAL A 35 1.19 -11.48 7.32
N TRP A 36 1.60 -11.16 8.54
CA TRP A 36 2.61 -10.13 8.81
C TRP A 36 3.95 -10.44 8.13
N SER A 37 4.30 -11.71 7.98
CA SER A 37 5.54 -12.11 7.29
C SER A 37 5.56 -11.62 5.84
N ALA A 38 4.45 -11.76 5.11
CA ALA A 38 4.33 -11.28 3.74
C ALA A 38 4.31 -9.75 3.70
N LEU A 39 3.59 -9.10 4.62
CA LEU A 39 3.53 -7.64 4.70
C LEU A 39 4.89 -7.01 4.98
N PHE A 40 5.68 -7.55 5.92
CA PHE A 40 7.04 -7.07 6.18
C PHE A 40 7.95 -7.24 4.97
N ARG A 41 7.82 -8.36 4.24
CA ARG A 41 8.59 -8.58 3.01
C ARG A 41 8.23 -7.55 1.92
N ILE A 42 6.95 -7.27 1.75
CA ILE A 42 6.47 -6.29 0.77
C ILE A 42 6.88 -4.87 1.19
N SER A 43 6.71 -4.49 2.47
CA SER A 43 7.13 -3.17 3.00
C SER A 43 8.61 -2.91 2.74
N GLY A 44 9.48 -3.86 3.12
CA GLY A 44 10.91 -3.70 2.91
C GLY A 44 11.29 -3.62 1.43
N ALA A 45 10.57 -4.31 0.54
CA ALA A 45 10.79 -4.18 -0.89
C ALA A 45 10.38 -2.78 -1.41
N LEU A 46 9.21 -2.29 -1.01
CA LEU A 46 8.68 -0.98 -1.42
C LEU A 46 9.54 0.19 -0.91
N GLU A 47 9.99 0.15 0.35
CA GLU A 47 10.87 1.17 0.94
C GLU A 47 12.17 1.36 0.14
N THR A 48 12.72 0.29 -0.43
CA THR A 48 13.95 0.37 -1.22
C THR A 48 13.75 0.88 -2.64
N GLN A 49 12.54 0.76 -3.18
CA GLN A 49 12.24 1.03 -4.59
C GLN A 49 11.53 2.38 -4.79
N LEU A 50 10.75 2.84 -3.83
CA LEU A 50 9.99 4.09 -3.91
C LEU A 50 10.75 5.25 -3.27
N SER A 51 11.64 5.89 -4.04
CA SER A 51 12.29 7.16 -3.64
C SER A 51 11.35 8.38 -3.73
N SER A 52 10.15 8.21 -4.30
CA SER A 52 9.21 9.30 -4.64
C SER A 52 8.50 9.95 -3.44
N ILE A 53 8.65 9.42 -2.21
CA ILE A 53 7.95 9.94 -1.02
C ILE A 53 8.38 11.38 -0.68
N PHE A 54 9.55 11.80 -1.16
CA PHE A 54 10.06 13.17 -0.97
C PHE A 54 9.66 14.13 -2.10
N ASP A 55 8.89 13.69 -3.09
CA ASP A 55 8.42 14.54 -4.18
C ASP A 55 7.30 15.47 -3.68
N PRO A 56 7.38 16.80 -3.93
CA PRO A 56 6.32 17.74 -3.56
C PRO A 56 4.94 17.40 -4.15
N SER A 57 4.91 16.67 -5.27
CA SER A 57 3.68 16.21 -5.94
C SER A 57 3.20 14.83 -5.46
N TYR A 58 3.88 14.20 -4.50
CA TYR A 58 3.56 12.87 -3.97
C TYR A 58 2.09 12.73 -3.58
N SER A 59 1.54 13.72 -2.88
CA SER A 59 0.13 13.72 -2.44
C SER A 59 -0.85 13.68 -3.61
N ASP A 60 -0.58 14.45 -4.67
CA ASP A 60 -1.43 14.50 -5.86
C ASP A 60 -1.33 13.19 -6.67
N GLN A 61 -0.12 12.64 -6.78
CA GLN A 61 0.13 11.35 -7.43
C GLN A 61 -0.59 10.21 -6.70
N LEU A 62 -0.50 10.18 -5.37
CA LEU A 62 -1.17 9.19 -4.53
C LEU A 62 -2.69 9.27 -4.65
N ALA A 63 -3.26 10.48 -4.68
CA ALA A 63 -4.69 10.69 -4.85
C ALA A 63 -5.17 10.19 -6.22
N ALA A 64 -4.44 10.52 -7.29
CA ALA A 64 -4.76 10.07 -8.64
C ALA A 64 -4.63 8.54 -8.79
N ALA A 65 -3.58 7.94 -8.23
CA ALA A 65 -3.39 6.49 -8.21
C ALA A 65 -4.54 5.78 -7.51
N ARG A 66 -4.95 6.29 -6.34
CA ARG A 66 -6.09 5.75 -5.58
C ARG A 66 -7.38 5.79 -6.41
N GLN A 67 -7.67 6.91 -7.07
CA GLN A 67 -8.86 7.03 -7.91
C GLN A 67 -8.85 6.04 -9.08
N ARG A 68 -7.71 5.87 -9.75
CA ARG A 68 -7.56 4.89 -10.84
C ARG A 68 -7.78 3.46 -10.36
N LEU A 69 -7.19 3.07 -9.23
CA LEU A 69 -7.34 1.72 -8.67
C LEU A 69 -8.78 1.45 -8.22
N ILE A 70 -9.43 2.39 -7.53
CA ILE A 70 -10.84 2.24 -7.15
C ILE A 70 -11.72 2.07 -8.40
N GLY A 71 -11.49 2.87 -9.44
CA GLY A 71 -12.21 2.73 -10.71
C GLY A 71 -12.03 1.37 -11.38
N GLN A 72 -10.89 0.68 -11.15
CA GLN A 72 -10.64 -0.67 -11.66
C GLN A 72 -11.34 -1.77 -10.85
N LEU A 73 -11.61 -1.54 -9.57
CA LEU A 73 -12.29 -2.50 -8.69
C LEU A 73 -13.81 -2.58 -8.94
N GLY A 74 -14.41 -1.55 -9.55
CA GLY A 74 -15.85 -1.49 -9.79
C GLY A 74 -16.64 -1.54 -8.48
N GLU A 75 -17.71 -2.34 -8.43
CA GLU A 75 -18.57 -2.50 -7.24
C GLU A 75 -17.95 -3.40 -6.14
N PHE A 76 -16.73 -3.93 -6.35
CA PHE A 76 -16.11 -4.84 -5.39
C PHE A 76 -15.76 -4.11 -4.08
N GLY A 77 -16.49 -4.42 -3.01
CA GLY A 77 -16.31 -3.79 -1.70
C GLY A 77 -17.19 -2.55 -1.46
N GLU A 78 -18.08 -2.20 -2.40
CA GLU A 78 -19.22 -1.34 -2.09
C GLU A 78 -20.28 -2.19 -1.36
N ALA A 79 -20.52 -1.87 -0.08
CA ALA A 79 -21.59 -2.43 0.74
C ALA A 79 -22.54 -1.32 1.17
#